data_AF-A0AAD1ZNJ8-F1
#
_entry.id   AF-A0AAD1ZNJ8-F1
#
_cell.length_a   1.000
_cell.length_b   1.000
_cell.length_c   1.000
_cell.angle_alpha   90.00
_cell.angle_beta   90.00
_cell.angle_gamma   90.00
#
_symmetry.space_group_name_H-M   'P 1'
#
loop_
_entity.id
_entity.type
_entity.pdbx_description
1 polymer ?
#
loop_
_entity_poly.entity_id
_entity_poly.type
_entity_poly.pdbx_seq_one_letter_code
_entity_poly.pdbx_strand_id
1 'polypeptide(L)'
;MATEFTMKHLNDQTSIDQFHSRLVHHGLELLLHWTIPQAEARWFINVNKDRPDTNPVLLELAELDFNIVEAKYQQELKHLSRWWKGTCLAEKLSFTRDRLVECFFWTTGVIFEPQYEFCRKILTKVNVLVTTINDIYDVYALNNFVNEMAYDILKEKGFLIIPYLRKAWTDLCKAYLQEARWYFNGYKPTIEEYMNIAWISISAHVILSHAFFAVTSPIEKEAVQYLQDYPDLIHWSATILRLSDDLGTSVDEMKRGDVPKTI
;
A
#
# COMPACT_ATOMS: atom_id res chain seq x y z
N MET A 1 13.31 -26.57 -1.88
CA MET A 1 12.99 -28.01 -1.73
C MET A 1 11.50 -28.32 -1.62
N ALA A 2 10.77 -28.01 -0.54
CA ALA A 2 9.34 -28.36 -0.42
C ALA A 2 8.42 -27.54 -1.37
N THR A 3 8.62 -26.23 -1.45
CA THR A 3 7.84 -25.34 -2.35
C THR A 3 8.05 -25.69 -3.82
N GLU A 4 9.30 -25.85 -4.26
CA GLU A 4 9.62 -26.21 -5.65
C GLU A 4 9.06 -27.58 -6.04
N PHE A 5 9.15 -28.57 -5.15
CA PHE A 5 8.56 -29.89 -5.36
C PHE A 5 7.04 -29.78 -5.55
N THR A 6 6.37 -29.02 -4.67
CA THR A 6 4.91 -28.86 -4.70
C THR A 6 4.46 -28.12 -5.95
N MET A 7 5.11 -27.00 -6.32
CA MET A 7 4.81 -26.26 -7.54
C MET A 7 4.97 -27.12 -8.78
N LYS A 8 6.05 -27.90 -8.88
CA LYS A 8 6.27 -28.81 -10.02
C LYS A 8 5.17 -29.87 -10.08
N HIS A 9 4.89 -30.52 -8.96
CA HIS A 9 3.85 -31.56 -8.90
C HIS A 9 2.47 -31.03 -9.28
N LEU A 10 2.10 -29.84 -8.81
CA LEU A 10 0.82 -29.21 -9.11
C LEU A 10 0.70 -28.75 -10.57
N ASN A 11 1.78 -28.25 -11.19
CA ASN A 11 1.80 -27.88 -12.60
C ASN A 11 1.66 -29.08 -13.56
N ASP A 12 2.23 -30.22 -13.19
CA ASP A 12 2.20 -31.44 -14.01
C ASP A 12 0.89 -32.26 -13.81
N GLN A 13 0.02 -31.84 -12.88
CA GLN A 13 -1.18 -32.58 -12.50
C GLN A 13 -2.32 -32.38 -13.51
N THR A 14 -2.62 -33.41 -14.30
CA THR A 14 -3.67 -33.38 -15.34
C THR A 14 -4.94 -34.15 -14.99
N SER A 15 -4.93 -34.91 -13.88
CA SER A 15 -6.01 -35.83 -13.47
C SER A 15 -6.69 -35.40 -12.17
N ILE A 16 -7.16 -34.16 -12.10
CA ILE A 16 -7.94 -33.63 -10.97
C ILE A 16 -9.30 -33.15 -11.47
N ASP A 17 -10.34 -33.26 -10.64
CA ASP A 17 -11.66 -32.75 -10.99
C ASP A 17 -11.66 -31.21 -11.11
N GLN A 18 -12.70 -30.68 -11.74
CA GLN A 18 -12.81 -29.25 -12.04
C GLN A 18 -12.76 -28.36 -10.80
N PHE A 19 -13.23 -28.84 -9.64
CA PHE A 19 -13.18 -28.07 -8.40
C PHE A 19 -11.75 -27.97 -7.89
N HIS A 20 -11.04 -29.09 -7.75
CA HIS A 20 -9.63 -29.08 -7.32
C HIS A 20 -8.71 -28.38 -8.33
N SER A 21 -9.00 -28.49 -9.63
CA SER A 21 -8.27 -27.75 -10.68
C SER A 21 -8.35 -26.24 -10.48
N ARG A 22 -9.54 -25.70 -10.15
CA ARG A 22 -9.70 -24.26 -9.81
C ARG A 22 -8.87 -23.86 -8.59
N LEU A 23 -8.86 -24.67 -7.54
CA LEU A 23 -8.08 -24.40 -6.33
C LEU A 23 -6.56 -24.41 -6.59
N VAL A 24 -6.09 -25.39 -7.39
CA VAL A 24 -4.68 -25.51 -7.75
C VAL A 24 -4.24 -24.32 -8.59
N HIS A 25 -5.00 -23.95 -9.62
CA HIS A 25 -4.68 -22.78 -10.45
C HIS A 25 -4.62 -21.50 -9.62
N HIS A 26 -5.61 -21.28 -8.75
CA HIS A 26 -5.65 -20.12 -7.86
C HIS A 26 -4.47 -20.06 -6.90
N GLY A 27 -4.11 -21.19 -6.28
CA GLY A 27 -2.97 -21.27 -5.36
C GLY A 27 -1.61 -21.15 -6.06
N LEU A 28 -1.51 -21.47 -7.35
CA LEU A 28 -0.30 -21.29 -8.17
C LEU A 28 -0.13 -19.85 -8.66
N GLU A 29 -1.22 -19.10 -8.85
CA GLU A 29 -1.18 -17.66 -9.16
C GLU A 29 -0.65 -16.86 -7.97
N LEU A 30 -1.26 -17.05 -6.79
CA LEU A 30 -0.81 -16.40 -5.56
C LEU A 30 -1.06 -17.31 -4.36
N LEU A 31 0.01 -17.64 -3.64
CA LEU A 31 -0.09 -18.47 -2.44
C LEU A 31 -0.96 -17.78 -1.39
N LEU A 32 -1.83 -18.55 -0.71
CA LEU A 32 -2.83 -18.01 0.21
C LEU A 32 -2.25 -17.06 1.27
N HIS A 33 -1.06 -17.36 1.80
CA HIS A 33 -0.39 -16.52 2.79
C HIS A 33 0.07 -15.14 2.25
N TRP A 34 0.08 -14.93 0.94
CA TRP A 34 0.38 -13.66 0.27
C TRP A 34 -0.87 -12.96 -0.28
N THR A 35 -2.02 -13.61 -0.18
CA THR A 35 -3.30 -13.03 -0.62
C THR A 35 -3.87 -12.08 0.43
N ILE A 36 -4.62 -11.08 -0.02
CA ILE A 36 -5.37 -10.18 0.85
C ILE A 36 -6.71 -10.86 1.19
N PRO A 37 -6.99 -11.24 2.45
CA PRO A 37 -8.18 -12.02 2.79
C PRO A 37 -9.49 -11.41 2.30
N GLN A 38 -9.61 -10.08 2.37
CA GLN A 38 -10.80 -9.36 1.93
C GLN A 38 -11.00 -9.40 0.40
N ALA A 39 -9.91 -9.39 -0.38
CA ALA A 39 -9.99 -9.51 -1.84
C ALA A 39 -10.41 -10.93 -2.26
N GLU A 40 -9.94 -11.92 -1.50
CA GLU A 40 -10.20 -13.35 -1.70
C GLU A 40 -11.60 -13.80 -1.26
N ALA A 41 -12.19 -13.11 -0.27
CA ALA A 41 -13.44 -13.52 0.35
C ALA A 41 -14.55 -13.83 -0.67
N ARG A 42 -14.72 -12.97 -1.69
CA ARG A 42 -15.73 -13.15 -2.74
C ARG A 42 -15.43 -14.36 -3.63
N TRP A 43 -14.16 -14.62 -3.94
CA TRP A 43 -13.78 -15.80 -4.71
C TRP A 43 -14.09 -17.07 -3.94
N PHE A 44 -13.68 -17.14 -2.66
CA PHE A 44 -13.97 -18.29 -1.81
C PHE A 44 -15.46 -18.49 -1.55
N ILE A 45 -16.24 -17.42 -1.34
CA ILE A 45 -17.70 -17.52 -1.23
C ILE A 45 -18.28 -18.20 -2.47
N ASN A 46 -17.87 -17.77 -3.67
CA ASN A 46 -18.36 -18.36 -4.91
C ASN A 46 -17.92 -19.81 -5.09
N VAL A 47 -16.67 -20.14 -4.77
CA VAL A 47 -16.15 -21.52 -4.84
C VAL A 47 -16.87 -22.44 -3.85
N ASN A 48 -17.22 -21.95 -2.66
CA ASN A 48 -17.97 -22.73 -1.68
C ASN A 48 -19.45 -22.92 -2.06
N LYS A 49 -20.05 -22.08 -2.91
CA LYS A 49 -21.42 -22.33 -3.42
C LYS A 49 -21.52 -23.63 -4.22
N ASP A 50 -20.47 -23.96 -4.96
CA ASP A 50 -20.43 -25.12 -5.84
C ASP A 50 -20.06 -26.43 -5.11
N ARG A 51 -19.68 -26.34 -3.82
CA ARG A 51 -19.18 -27.48 -3.06
C ARG A 51 -20.31 -28.38 -2.54
N PRO A 52 -20.24 -29.70 -2.74
CA PRO A 52 -21.27 -30.64 -2.26
C PRO A 52 -21.39 -30.70 -0.73
N ASP A 53 -20.30 -30.43 -0.02
CA ASP A 53 -20.17 -30.54 1.44
C ASP A 53 -20.37 -29.19 2.17
N THR A 54 -20.86 -28.17 1.47
CA THR A 54 -21.00 -26.82 2.03
C THR A 54 -22.02 -26.74 3.15
N ASN A 55 -21.62 -26.12 4.25
CA ASN A 55 -22.53 -25.73 5.30
C ASN A 55 -23.32 -24.48 4.86
N PRO A 56 -24.64 -24.58 4.64
CA PRO A 56 -25.45 -23.47 4.13
C PRO A 56 -25.50 -22.27 5.10
N VAL A 57 -25.45 -22.52 6.41
CA VAL A 57 -25.44 -21.46 7.43
C VAL A 57 -24.14 -20.67 7.37
N LEU A 58 -23.02 -21.34 7.17
CA LEU A 58 -21.72 -20.67 7.03
C LEU A 58 -21.65 -19.85 5.75
N LEU A 59 -22.19 -20.38 4.65
CA LEU A 59 -22.24 -19.67 3.37
C LEU A 59 -23.11 -18.40 3.46
N GLU A 60 -24.31 -18.51 4.02
CA GLU A 60 -25.20 -17.36 4.23
C GLU A 60 -24.55 -16.30 5.13
N LEU A 61 -23.90 -16.73 6.22
CA LEU A 61 -23.15 -15.83 7.10
C LEU A 61 -22.03 -15.10 6.34
N ALA A 62 -21.25 -15.81 5.53
CA ALA A 62 -20.15 -15.23 4.77
C ALA A 62 -20.63 -14.19 3.74
N GLU A 63 -21.74 -14.48 3.04
CA GLU A 63 -22.35 -13.54 2.10
C GLU A 63 -22.90 -12.30 2.80
N LEU A 64 -23.59 -12.49 3.92
CA LEU A 64 -24.16 -11.40 4.69
C LEU A 64 -23.06 -10.50 5.25
N ASP A 65 -22.04 -11.08 5.86
CA ASP A 65 -20.90 -10.33 6.41
C ASP A 65 -20.17 -9.55 5.30
N PHE A 66 -19.88 -10.19 4.15
CA PHE A 66 -19.26 -9.53 3.01
C PHE A 66 -20.04 -8.27 2.58
N ASN A 67 -21.37 -8.39 2.44
CA ASN A 67 -22.22 -7.26 2.06
C ASN A 67 -22.28 -6.17 3.12
N ILE A 68 -22.28 -6.52 4.42
CA ILE A 68 -22.25 -5.55 5.53
C ILE A 68 -20.94 -4.77 5.52
N VAL A 69 -19.80 -5.45 5.34
CA VAL A 69 -18.48 -4.84 5.27
C VAL A 69 -18.37 -3.93 4.04
N GLU A 70 -18.81 -4.38 2.87
CA GLU A 70 -18.83 -3.57 1.65
C GLU A 70 -19.68 -2.32 1.81
N ALA A 71 -20.86 -2.43 2.43
CA ALA A 71 -21.71 -1.27 2.72
C ALA A 71 -21.04 -0.26 3.66
N LYS A 72 -20.29 -0.72 4.67
CA LYS A 72 -19.49 0.15 5.55
C LYS A 72 -18.41 0.88 4.76
N TYR A 73 -17.67 0.18 3.92
CA TYR A 73 -16.64 0.77 3.06
C TYR A 73 -17.19 1.84 2.12
N GLN A 74 -18.36 1.62 1.52
CA GLN A 74 -19.00 2.64 0.69
C GLN A 74 -19.37 3.90 1.49
N GLN A 75 -19.80 3.76 2.75
CA GLN A 75 -20.05 4.91 3.61
C GLN A 75 -18.76 5.66 3.95
N GLU A 76 -17.71 4.93 4.33
CA GLU A 76 -16.38 5.52 4.58
C GLU A 76 -15.87 6.30 3.36
N LEU A 77 -15.98 5.72 2.17
CA LEU A 77 -15.57 6.35 0.92
C LEU A 77 -16.37 7.61 0.59
N LYS A 78 -17.69 7.66 0.90
CA LYS A 78 -18.49 8.90 0.78
C LYS A 78 -17.96 10.00 1.68
N HIS A 79 -17.59 9.67 2.92
CA HIS A 79 -16.98 10.65 3.84
C HIS A 79 -15.62 11.14 3.33
N LEU A 80 -14.79 10.22 2.86
CA LEU A 80 -13.46 10.53 2.33
C LEU A 80 -13.53 11.34 1.04
N SER A 81 -14.51 11.07 0.16
CA SER A 81 -14.75 11.85 -1.05
C SER A 81 -15.11 13.30 -0.75
N ARG A 82 -15.99 13.54 0.23
CA ARG A 82 -16.31 14.91 0.68
C ARG A 82 -15.08 15.61 1.25
N TRP A 83 -14.29 14.91 2.07
CA TRP A 83 -13.04 15.45 2.61
C TRP A 83 -12.07 15.83 1.50
N TRP A 84 -11.83 14.92 0.55
CA TRP A 84 -10.88 15.12 -0.55
C TRP A 84 -11.27 16.31 -1.42
N LYS A 85 -12.54 16.40 -1.83
CA LYS A 85 -13.08 17.57 -2.53
C LYS A 85 -12.89 18.86 -1.74
N GLY A 86 -13.11 18.82 -0.43
CA GLY A 86 -12.90 19.97 0.46
C GLY A 86 -11.46 20.45 0.57
N THR A 87 -10.46 19.65 0.18
CA THR A 87 -9.05 20.11 0.14
C THR A 87 -8.77 21.01 -1.06
N CYS A 88 -9.56 20.89 -2.14
CA CYS A 88 -9.34 21.51 -3.44
C CYS A 88 -7.95 21.19 -4.06
N LEU A 89 -7.24 20.16 -3.58
CA LEU A 89 -5.90 19.83 -4.07
C LEU A 89 -5.94 19.28 -5.51
N ALA A 90 -6.86 18.37 -5.81
CA ALA A 90 -7.04 17.84 -7.17
C ALA A 90 -7.35 18.94 -8.21
N GLU A 91 -8.10 19.98 -7.82
CA GLU A 91 -8.42 21.12 -8.68
C GLU A 91 -7.22 22.06 -8.86
N LYS A 92 -6.46 22.30 -7.79
CA LYS A 92 -5.30 23.21 -7.79
C LYS A 92 -4.05 22.59 -8.42
N LEU A 93 -3.91 21.27 -8.33
CA LEU A 93 -2.78 20.50 -8.82
C LEU A 93 -3.27 19.62 -9.96
N SER A 94 -3.57 20.23 -11.11
CA SER A 94 -4.14 19.54 -12.28
C SER A 94 -3.25 18.43 -12.85
N PHE A 95 -1.98 18.36 -12.44
CA PHE A 95 -1.02 17.31 -12.80
C PHE A 95 -1.09 16.10 -11.86
N THR A 96 -1.72 16.22 -10.69
CA THR A 96 -1.84 15.13 -9.72
C THR A 96 -2.98 14.20 -10.09
N ARG A 97 -2.77 12.90 -9.86
CA ARG A 97 -3.75 11.86 -10.18
C ARG A 97 -4.77 11.77 -9.05
N ASP A 98 -6.07 11.89 -9.38
CA ASP A 98 -7.13 11.63 -8.39
C ASP A 98 -7.26 10.12 -8.16
N ARG A 99 -6.60 9.64 -7.11
CA ARG A 99 -6.52 8.20 -6.77
C ARG A 99 -7.21 7.86 -5.46
N LEU A 100 -8.21 8.65 -5.04
CA LEU A 100 -8.86 8.45 -3.74
C LEU A 100 -9.41 7.02 -3.58
N VAL A 101 -10.05 6.48 -4.62
CA VAL A 101 -10.67 5.15 -4.57
C VAL A 101 -9.59 4.07 -4.50
N GLU A 102 -8.51 4.19 -5.28
CA GLU A 102 -7.39 3.26 -5.25
C GLU A 102 -6.64 3.31 -3.91
N CYS A 103 -6.42 4.51 -3.35
CA CYS A 103 -5.84 4.70 -2.03
C CYS A 103 -6.70 4.08 -0.92
N PHE A 104 -8.03 4.17 -1.04
CA PHE A 104 -8.96 3.51 -0.14
C PHE A 104 -8.90 1.99 -0.29
N PHE A 105 -8.91 1.49 -1.53
CA PHE A 105 -8.78 0.06 -1.83
C PHE A 105 -7.50 -0.54 -1.22
N TRP A 106 -6.35 0.12 -1.42
CA TRP A 106 -5.09 -0.26 -0.76
C TRP A 106 -5.22 -0.31 0.76
N THR A 107 -5.90 0.67 1.35
CA THR A 107 -6.11 0.73 2.79
C THR A 107 -6.94 -0.46 3.29
N THR A 108 -7.99 -0.85 2.55
CA THR A 108 -8.79 -2.04 2.90
C THR A 108 -8.01 -3.34 2.80
N GLY A 109 -6.93 -3.39 2.01
CA GLY A 109 -6.02 -4.54 1.98
C GLY A 109 -5.10 -4.63 3.18
N VAL A 110 -4.70 -3.47 3.74
CA VAL A 110 -3.85 -3.39 4.94
C VAL A 110 -4.65 -3.65 6.23
N ILE A 111 -5.86 -3.10 6.32
CA ILE A 111 -6.67 -3.18 7.55
C ILE A 111 -8.17 -3.26 7.23
N PHE A 112 -8.67 -4.49 7.13
CA PHE A 112 -10.02 -4.79 6.64
C PHE A 112 -11.07 -4.90 7.76
N GLU A 113 -10.67 -5.08 9.01
CA GLU A 113 -11.64 -5.38 10.06
C GLU A 113 -12.51 -4.17 10.40
N PRO A 114 -13.85 -4.30 10.46
CA PRO A 114 -14.76 -3.16 10.51
C PRO A 114 -14.52 -2.17 11.66
N GLN A 115 -14.03 -2.63 12.81
CA GLN A 115 -13.72 -1.80 13.97
C GLN A 115 -12.63 -0.74 13.72
N TYR A 116 -11.81 -0.92 12.68
CA TYR A 116 -10.71 -0.02 12.36
C TYR A 116 -11.08 1.09 11.36
N GLU A 117 -12.37 1.49 11.31
CA GLU A 117 -12.87 2.59 10.48
C GLU A 117 -12.03 3.87 10.62
N PHE A 118 -11.67 4.24 11.86
CA PHE A 118 -10.85 5.42 12.12
C PHE A 118 -9.47 5.30 11.45
N CYS A 119 -8.81 4.16 11.63
CA CYS A 119 -7.51 3.88 11.02
C CYS A 119 -7.61 3.92 9.49
N ARG A 120 -8.59 3.24 8.89
CA ARG A 120 -8.80 3.26 7.43
C ARG A 120 -8.94 4.68 6.90
N LYS A 121 -9.77 5.51 7.55
CA LYS A 121 -9.95 6.91 7.13
C LYS A 121 -8.65 7.71 7.21
N ILE A 122 -7.83 7.50 8.24
CA ILE A 122 -6.52 8.18 8.35
C ILE A 122 -5.56 7.69 7.28
N LEU A 123 -5.41 6.38 7.10
CA LEU A 123 -4.49 5.79 6.14
C LEU A 123 -4.85 6.14 4.69
N THR A 124 -6.14 6.19 4.34
CA THR A 124 -6.55 6.63 3.01
C THR A 124 -6.15 8.09 2.76
N LYS A 125 -6.31 8.98 3.74
CA LYS A 125 -5.85 10.37 3.63
C LYS A 125 -4.34 10.44 3.47
N VAL A 126 -3.59 9.64 4.23
CA VAL A 126 -2.13 9.53 4.13
C VAL A 126 -1.73 9.06 2.73
N ASN A 127 -2.33 7.99 2.21
CA ASN A 127 -2.04 7.46 0.86
C ASN A 127 -2.30 8.49 -0.24
N VAL A 128 -3.41 9.24 -0.15
CA VAL A 128 -3.70 10.31 -1.12
C VAL A 128 -2.66 11.43 -1.03
N LEU A 129 -2.22 11.80 0.17
CA LEU A 129 -1.16 12.81 0.34
C LEU A 129 0.20 12.31 -0.16
N VAL A 130 0.56 11.05 0.11
CA VAL A 130 1.79 10.42 -0.41
C VAL A 130 1.79 10.47 -1.94
N THR A 131 0.72 10.00 -2.59
CA THR A 131 0.62 9.98 -4.05
C THR A 131 0.65 11.38 -4.66
N THR A 132 -0.01 12.35 -4.02
CA THR A 132 0.06 13.77 -4.42
C THR A 132 1.49 14.32 -4.32
N ILE A 133 2.21 14.02 -3.23
CA ILE A 133 3.60 14.45 -3.03
C ILE A 133 4.52 13.76 -4.03
N ASN A 134 4.33 12.46 -4.29
CA ASN A 134 5.08 11.74 -5.30
C ASN A 134 4.91 12.40 -6.69
N ASP A 135 3.67 12.70 -7.08
CA ASP A 135 3.39 13.40 -8.35
C ASP A 135 4.06 14.79 -8.42
N ILE A 136 4.16 15.49 -7.29
CA ILE A 136 4.94 16.73 -7.20
C ILE A 136 6.42 16.41 -7.47
N TYR A 137 7.04 15.48 -6.77
CA TYR A 137 8.45 15.17 -7.01
C TYR A 137 8.72 14.63 -8.42
N ASP A 138 7.83 13.86 -9.03
CA ASP A 138 7.97 13.36 -10.40
C ASP A 138 7.88 14.48 -11.45
N VAL A 139 6.90 15.39 -11.31
CA VAL A 139 6.70 16.49 -12.26
C VAL A 139 7.71 17.61 -12.04
N TYR A 140 8.04 17.92 -10.79
CA TYR A 140 9.05 18.91 -10.46
C TYR A 140 10.47 18.35 -10.55
N ALA A 141 10.64 17.02 -10.67
CA ALA A 141 11.82 16.39 -11.27
C ALA A 141 11.99 16.74 -12.77
N LEU A 142 11.09 17.54 -13.34
CA LEU A 142 11.23 18.16 -14.67
C LEU A 142 11.41 19.69 -14.60
N ASN A 143 11.11 20.34 -13.46
CA ASN A 143 11.19 21.80 -13.29
C ASN A 143 11.76 22.22 -11.92
N ASN A 144 12.89 22.91 -11.95
CA ASN A 144 13.91 22.99 -10.91
C ASN A 144 13.58 23.82 -9.62
N PHE A 145 12.34 23.95 -9.14
CA PHE A 145 12.08 24.87 -8.02
C PHE A 145 10.83 24.59 -7.14
N VAL A 146 10.84 23.54 -6.29
CA VAL A 146 9.83 23.38 -5.19
C VAL A 146 10.44 22.78 -3.89
N ASN A 147 11.76 22.67 -3.78
CA ASN A 147 12.43 21.84 -2.75
C ASN A 147 12.27 22.29 -1.27
N GLU A 148 11.78 23.50 -0.99
CA GLU A 148 11.71 24.04 0.39
C GLU A 148 10.27 24.13 0.94
N MET A 149 9.27 24.36 0.08
CA MET A 149 7.92 24.70 0.51
C MET A 149 7.16 23.51 1.15
N ALA A 150 7.31 22.29 0.61
CA ALA A 150 6.64 21.11 1.15
C ALA A 150 7.20 20.69 2.53
N TYR A 151 8.50 20.89 2.74
CA TYR A 151 9.17 20.62 4.02
C TYR A 151 8.80 21.64 5.09
N ASP A 152 8.74 22.93 4.74
CA ASP A 152 8.42 24.01 5.68
C ASP A 152 6.97 23.98 6.16
N ILE A 153 6.01 23.59 5.31
CA ILE A 153 4.59 23.44 5.69
C ILE A 153 4.39 22.35 6.77
N LEU A 154 5.17 21.26 6.73
CA LEU A 154 5.08 20.16 7.70
C LEU A 154 5.82 20.47 9.02
N LYS A 155 6.79 21.38 8.98
CA LYS A 155 7.58 21.81 10.15
C LYS A 155 6.76 22.66 11.13
N GLU A 156 5.76 23.38 10.64
CA GLU A 156 5.16 24.50 11.39
C GLU A 156 4.07 24.14 12.42
N LYS A 157 3.61 22.88 12.55
CA LYS A 157 2.51 22.54 13.49
C LYS A 157 2.91 21.46 14.48
N GLY A 158 2.99 21.78 15.78
CA GLY A 158 3.50 20.89 16.85
C GLY A 158 2.43 20.34 17.79
N PHE A 159 2.51 19.03 18.10
CA PHE A 159 1.82 18.26 19.15
C PHE A 159 2.63 16.97 19.40
N LEU A 160 2.51 16.30 20.55
CA LEU A 160 3.39 15.20 21.01
C LEU A 160 3.59 14.01 20.03
N ILE A 161 2.63 13.73 19.12
CA ILE A 161 2.78 12.73 18.04
C ILE A 161 3.44 13.33 16.79
N ILE A 162 3.28 14.64 16.58
CA ILE A 162 3.74 15.32 15.38
C ILE A 162 5.25 15.18 15.16
N PRO A 163 6.16 15.23 16.14
CA PRO A 163 7.57 14.97 15.89
C PRO A 163 7.83 13.63 15.20
N TYR A 164 7.12 12.57 15.61
CA TYR A 164 7.29 11.22 15.07
C TYR A 164 6.78 11.11 13.64
N LEU A 165 5.53 11.52 13.40
CA LEU A 165 4.97 11.52 12.05
C LEU A 165 5.71 12.49 11.13
N ARG A 166 6.14 13.66 11.64
CA ARG A 166 6.95 14.63 10.90
C ARG A 166 8.28 14.03 10.49
N LYS A 167 8.95 13.23 11.34
CA LYS A 167 10.17 12.50 10.95
C LYS A 167 9.86 11.55 9.79
N ALA A 168 8.82 10.72 9.89
CA ALA A 168 8.45 9.78 8.83
C ALA A 168 8.21 10.49 7.48
N TRP A 169 7.44 11.58 7.48
CA TRP A 169 7.21 12.40 6.29
C TRP A 169 8.49 13.10 5.79
N THR A 170 9.34 13.57 6.70
CA THR A 170 10.63 14.20 6.35
C THR A 170 11.54 13.23 5.63
N ASP A 171 11.65 12.00 6.15
CA ASP A 171 12.48 10.96 5.57
C ASP A 171 11.94 10.53 4.20
N LEU A 172 10.62 10.45 4.03
CA LEU A 172 9.97 10.22 2.73
C LEU A 172 10.33 11.32 1.71
N CYS A 173 10.16 12.60 2.06
CA CYS A 173 10.47 13.71 1.16
C CYS A 173 11.96 13.75 0.78
N LYS A 174 12.86 13.39 1.69
CA LYS A 174 14.31 13.27 1.40
C LYS A 174 14.59 12.15 0.41
N ALA A 175 13.91 11.01 0.54
CA ALA A 175 14.05 9.89 -0.39
C ALA A 175 13.56 10.27 -1.80
N TYR A 176 12.37 10.88 -1.91
CA TYR A 176 11.88 11.40 -3.19
C TYR A 176 12.82 12.44 -3.81
N LEU A 177 13.38 13.34 -2.99
CA LEU A 177 14.37 14.30 -3.46
C LEU A 177 15.62 13.62 -4.00
N GLN A 178 16.05 12.53 -3.37
CA GLN A 178 17.23 11.79 -3.82
C GLN A 178 16.98 11.08 -5.16
N GLU A 179 15.81 10.46 -5.35
CA GLU A 179 15.40 9.88 -6.63
C GLU A 179 15.31 10.95 -7.72
N ALA A 180 14.67 12.09 -7.44
CA ALA A 180 14.61 13.23 -8.36
C ALA A 180 16.02 13.74 -8.75
N ARG A 181 16.96 13.78 -7.80
CA ARG A 181 18.36 14.15 -8.08
C ARG A 181 19.05 13.13 -8.99
N TRP A 182 18.80 11.84 -8.80
CA TRP A 182 19.35 10.82 -9.70
C TRP A 182 18.83 11.01 -11.12
N TYR A 183 17.51 11.20 -11.26
CA TYR A 183 16.85 11.48 -12.53
C TYR A 183 17.46 12.68 -13.26
N PHE A 184 17.47 13.84 -12.61
CA PHE A 184 17.94 15.10 -13.22
C PHE A 184 19.41 15.10 -13.62
N ASN A 185 20.26 14.43 -12.84
CA ASN A 185 21.68 14.37 -13.13
C ASN A 185 22.03 13.23 -14.11
N GLY A 186 21.04 12.46 -14.57
CA GLY A 186 21.26 11.25 -15.38
C GLY A 186 22.07 10.18 -14.65
N TYR A 187 22.10 10.23 -13.31
CA TYR A 187 22.85 9.29 -12.50
C TYR A 187 22.07 7.99 -12.37
N LYS A 188 22.77 6.87 -12.55
CA LYS A 188 22.20 5.53 -12.47
C LYS A 188 22.75 4.86 -11.20
N PRO A 189 21.96 4.76 -10.13
CA PRO A 189 22.41 4.11 -8.91
C PRO A 189 22.65 2.62 -9.14
N THR A 190 23.54 2.03 -8.34
CA THR A 190 23.59 0.57 -8.17
C THR A 190 22.32 0.08 -7.48
N ILE A 191 22.02 -1.23 -7.56
CA ILE A 191 20.86 -1.82 -6.88
C ILE A 191 20.92 -1.56 -5.37
N GLU A 192 22.11 -1.61 -4.76
CA GLU A 192 22.29 -1.34 -3.33
C GLU A 192 22.00 0.13 -2.99
N GLU A 193 22.54 1.07 -3.76
CA GLU A 193 22.27 2.51 -3.58
C GLU A 193 20.79 2.83 -3.76
N TYR A 194 20.16 2.28 -4.81
CA TYR A 194 18.73 2.43 -5.06
C TYR A 194 17.93 1.86 -3.89
N MET A 195 18.15 0.61 -3.51
CA MET A 195 17.34 -0.06 -2.49
C MET A 195 17.42 0.64 -1.14
N ASN A 196 18.57 1.21 -0.76
CA ASN A 196 18.71 2.00 0.48
C ASN A 196 17.80 3.24 0.54
N ILE A 197 17.37 3.76 -0.61
CA ILE A 197 16.42 4.87 -0.73
C ILE A 197 15.01 4.35 -1.01
N ALA A 198 14.89 3.33 -1.85
CA ALA A 198 13.64 2.87 -2.43
C ALA A 198 12.66 2.30 -1.40
N TRP A 199 13.16 1.65 -0.35
CA TRP A 199 12.31 1.15 0.74
C TRP A 199 11.71 2.29 1.60
N ILE A 200 12.34 3.48 1.60
CA ILE A 200 11.75 4.69 2.20
C ILE A 200 10.83 5.38 1.20
N SER A 201 11.22 5.53 -0.06
CA SER A 201 10.43 6.25 -1.08
C SER A 201 9.09 5.58 -1.39
N ILE A 202 8.96 4.26 -1.16
CA ILE A 202 7.68 3.56 -1.29
C ILE A 202 6.67 3.90 -0.18
N SER A 203 7.05 4.72 0.81
CA SER A 203 6.21 5.29 1.87
C SER A 203 5.61 4.33 2.91
N ALA A 204 5.92 3.03 2.85
CA ALA A 204 5.39 2.04 3.79
C ALA A 204 5.66 2.40 5.26
N HIS A 205 6.83 2.98 5.58
CA HIS A 205 7.15 3.44 6.93
C HIS A 205 6.21 4.56 7.40
N VAL A 206 5.79 5.47 6.51
CA VAL A 206 4.80 6.51 6.83
C VAL A 206 3.45 5.87 7.13
N ILE A 207 2.98 4.98 6.24
CA ILE A 207 1.67 4.32 6.36
C ILE A 207 1.61 3.50 7.65
N LEU A 208 2.60 2.64 7.89
CA LEU A 208 2.65 1.78 9.08
C LEU A 208 2.81 2.60 10.37
N SER A 209 3.54 3.72 10.34
CA SER A 209 3.62 4.62 11.50
C SER A 209 2.25 5.22 11.85
N HIS A 210 1.48 5.68 10.86
CA HIS A 210 0.13 6.19 11.10
C HIS A 210 -0.81 5.08 11.58
N ALA A 211 -0.68 3.87 11.03
CA ALA A 211 -1.48 2.72 11.44
C ALA A 211 -1.25 2.37 12.92
N PHE A 212 0.03 2.33 13.35
CA PHE A 212 0.40 2.09 14.74
C PHE A 212 -0.33 3.05 15.69
N PHE A 213 -0.24 4.36 15.44
CA PHE A 213 -0.90 5.37 16.28
C PHE A 213 -2.43 5.35 16.20
N ALA A 214 -3.02 4.86 15.10
CA ALA A 214 -4.46 4.81 14.92
C ALA A 214 -5.12 3.56 15.52
N VAL A 215 -4.35 2.48 15.70
CA VAL A 215 -4.84 1.17 16.19
C VAL A 215 -4.46 0.92 17.65
N THR A 216 -3.31 1.43 18.09
CA THR A 216 -2.74 1.05 19.39
C THR A 216 -3.33 1.90 20.51
N SER A 217 -3.85 1.24 21.54
CA SER A 217 -4.32 1.90 22.77
C SER A 217 -4.22 0.95 23.96
N PRO A 218 -3.53 1.31 25.06
CA PRO A 218 -2.73 2.53 25.24
C PRO A 218 -1.42 2.48 24.42
N ILE A 219 -0.83 3.66 24.17
CA ILE A 219 0.46 3.77 23.46
C ILE A 219 1.60 3.82 24.48
N GLU A 220 2.49 2.83 24.41
CA GLU A 220 3.69 2.74 25.24
C GLU A 220 4.85 3.56 24.64
N LYS A 221 5.64 4.21 25.50
CA LYS A 221 6.73 5.10 25.08
C LYS A 221 7.85 4.32 24.38
N GLU A 222 8.14 3.13 24.87
CA GLU A 222 9.15 2.21 24.38
C GLU A 222 8.79 1.74 22.95
N ALA A 223 7.51 1.42 22.72
CA ALA A 223 7.01 1.07 21.39
C ALA A 223 7.14 2.24 20.40
N VAL A 224 6.85 3.46 20.84
CA VAL A 224 7.02 4.68 20.03
C VAL A 224 8.50 4.92 19.69
N GLN A 225 9.41 4.68 20.62
CA GLN A 225 10.85 4.81 20.39
C GLN A 225 11.35 3.76 19.39
N TYR A 226 10.94 2.50 19.57
CA TYR A 226 11.27 1.42 18.65
C TYR A 226 10.82 1.69 17.21
N LEU A 227 9.66 2.33 17.04
CA LEU A 227 9.12 2.72 15.73
C LEU A 227 9.98 3.78 15.00
N GLN A 228 10.71 4.64 15.74
CA GLN A 228 11.49 5.74 15.14
C GLN A 228 12.65 5.26 14.27
N ASP A 229 13.21 4.12 14.63
CA ASP A 229 14.36 3.51 13.98
C ASP A 229 13.95 2.59 12.83
N TYR A 230 12.64 2.56 12.50
CA TYR A 230 12.05 1.73 11.46
C TYR A 230 12.46 0.27 11.61
N PRO A 231 11.82 -0.47 12.52
CA PRO A 231 12.23 -1.83 12.84
C PRO A 231 12.15 -2.75 11.61
N ASP A 232 12.83 -3.90 11.68
CA ASP A 232 12.90 -4.89 10.60
C ASP A 232 11.53 -5.21 10.00
N LEU A 233 10.47 -5.23 10.83
CA LEU A 233 9.11 -5.41 10.35
C LEU A 233 8.70 -4.35 9.31
N ILE A 234 8.95 -3.07 9.58
CA ILE A 234 8.69 -1.97 8.64
C ILE A 234 9.61 -2.08 7.44
N HIS A 235 10.90 -2.32 7.68
CA HIS A 235 11.88 -2.41 6.60
C HIS A 235 11.53 -3.52 5.60
N TRP A 236 11.27 -4.75 6.07
CA TRP A 236 10.93 -5.88 5.20
C TRP A 236 9.57 -5.71 4.53
N SER A 237 8.57 -5.16 5.24
CA SER A 237 7.27 -4.85 4.63
C SER A 237 7.43 -3.83 3.49
N ALA A 238 8.25 -2.80 3.70
CA ALA A 238 8.55 -1.79 2.71
C ALA A 238 9.32 -2.35 1.51
N THR A 239 10.32 -3.21 1.77
CA THR A 239 11.10 -3.87 0.72
C THR A 239 10.22 -4.78 -0.14
N ILE A 240 9.32 -5.56 0.46
CA ILE A 240 8.36 -6.38 -0.30
C ILE A 240 7.44 -5.50 -1.15
N LEU A 241 6.90 -4.41 -0.58
CA LEU A 241 6.05 -3.49 -1.31
C LEU A 241 6.80 -2.83 -2.48
N ARG A 242 8.04 -2.36 -2.25
CA ARG A 242 8.90 -1.74 -3.27
C ARG A 242 9.21 -2.71 -4.40
N LEU A 243 9.64 -3.93 -4.11
CA LEU A 243 9.95 -4.91 -5.16
C LEU A 243 8.71 -5.30 -5.97
N SER A 244 7.55 -5.40 -5.30
CA SER A 244 6.27 -5.69 -5.97
C SER A 244 5.81 -4.52 -6.86
N ASP A 245 5.98 -3.28 -6.39
CA ASP A 245 5.71 -2.05 -7.15
C ASP A 245 6.60 -1.99 -8.39
N ASP A 246 7.92 -2.12 -8.23
CA ASP A 246 8.89 -2.06 -9.32
C ASP A 246 8.62 -3.15 -10.38
N LEU A 247 8.23 -4.35 -9.94
CA LEU A 247 7.82 -5.43 -10.85
C LEU A 247 6.60 -5.05 -11.69
N GLY A 248 5.63 -4.37 -11.07
CA GLY A 248 4.40 -3.93 -11.74
C GLY A 248 4.55 -2.69 -12.62
N THR A 249 5.50 -1.80 -12.32
CA THR A 249 5.59 -0.46 -12.95
C THR A 249 6.80 -0.25 -13.87
N SER A 250 7.85 -1.07 -13.73
CA SER A 250 9.14 -0.89 -14.43
C SER A 250 9.01 -0.64 -15.94
N VAL A 251 8.15 -1.40 -16.62
CA VAL A 251 7.95 -1.29 -18.08
C VAL A 251 7.49 0.10 -18.50
N ASP A 252 6.55 0.70 -17.77
CA ASP A 252 6.01 2.01 -18.11
C ASP A 252 6.88 3.16 -17.59
N GLU A 253 7.69 2.92 -16.56
CA GLU A 253 8.68 3.87 -16.05
C GLU A 253 9.90 3.99 -16.97
N MET A 254 10.41 2.86 -17.47
CA MET A 254 11.47 2.85 -18.48
C MET A 254 11.07 3.62 -19.74
N LYS A 255 9.81 3.49 -20.19
CA LYS A 255 9.31 4.23 -21.36
C LYS A 255 9.24 5.75 -21.12
N ARG A 256 8.99 6.18 -19.88
CA ARG A 256 8.94 7.60 -19.49
C ARG A 256 10.32 8.18 -19.19
N GLY A 257 11.35 7.34 -19.15
CA GLY A 257 12.74 7.73 -18.92
C GLY A 257 13.10 7.91 -17.44
N ASP A 258 12.34 7.30 -16.53
CA ASP A 258 12.53 7.38 -15.08
C ASP A 258 13.88 6.79 -14.62
N VAL A 259 14.24 7.00 -13.34
CA VAL A 259 15.42 6.39 -12.72
C VAL A 259 15.33 4.86 -12.83
N PRO A 260 16.42 4.16 -13.18
CA PRO A 260 16.44 2.71 -13.15
C PRO A 260 16.02 2.18 -11.77
N LYS A 261 14.99 1.34 -11.78
CA LYS A 261 14.48 0.66 -10.58
C LYS A 261 15.22 -0.67 -10.36
N THR A 262 14.62 -1.61 -9.63
CA THR A 262 15.23 -2.92 -9.38
C THR A 262 15.33 -3.86 -10.59
N ILE A 263 14.55 -3.64 -11.66
CA ILE A 263 14.49 -4.49 -12.88
C ILE A 263 15.17 -3.83 -14.07
#